data_AF-D3DMB4-F1
#
_entry.id   AF-D3DMB4-F1
#
_cell.length_a   1.000
_cell.length_b   1.000
_cell.length_c   1.000
_cell.angle_alpha   90.00
_cell.angle_beta   90.00
_cell.angle_gamma   90.00
#
_symmetry.space_group_name_H-M   'P 1'
#
loop_
_entity.id
_entity.type
_entity.pdbx_description
1 polymer ?
#
loop_
_entity_poly.entity_id
_entity_poly.type
_entity_poly.pdbx_seq_one_letter_code
_entity_poly.pdbx_strand_id
1 'polypeptide(L)'
;MRPSSFLVLAVFLILGTLAAQAAVTGVLPKGSGTDRGRVPVKGQDPVRGRDPVKAKGPVSTKPGSCPPILIQCAMLNPPNRCLSDTECPGARKCCKGPCGLACLQPQ
;
A
#
# COMPACT_ATOMS: atom_id res chain seq x y z
N MET A 1 47.81 -27.90 16.25
CA MET A 1 47.01 -26.89 15.52
C MET A 1 46.38 -25.98 16.56
N ARG A 2 46.64 -24.67 16.52
CA ARG A 2 46.24 -23.73 17.59
C ARG A 2 44.74 -23.43 17.48
N PRO A 3 43.94 -23.53 18.56
CA PRO A 3 42.48 -23.35 18.51
C PRO A 3 42.06 -21.95 18.03
N SER A 4 42.92 -20.95 18.26
CA SER A 4 42.73 -19.59 17.77
C SER A 4 42.76 -19.48 16.25
N SER A 5 43.53 -20.33 15.55
CA SER A 5 43.62 -20.31 14.09
C SER A 5 42.35 -20.87 13.42
N PHE A 6 41.70 -21.84 14.06
CA PHE A 6 40.44 -22.41 13.58
C PHE A 6 39.27 -21.44 13.70
N LEU A 7 39.21 -20.70 14.82
CA LEU A 7 38.18 -19.68 15.03
C LEU A 7 38.30 -18.54 14.03
N VAL A 8 39.52 -18.11 13.72
CA VAL A 8 39.76 -17.07 12.70
C VAL A 8 39.33 -17.55 11.31
N LEU A 9 39.67 -18.78 10.91
CA LEU A 9 39.25 -19.35 9.62
C LEU A 9 37.72 -19.47 9.53
N ALA A 10 37.07 -19.92 10.60
CA ALA A 10 35.61 -20.05 10.66
C ALA A 10 34.91 -18.70 10.51
N VAL A 11 35.41 -17.64 11.16
CA VAL A 11 34.85 -16.28 11.03
C VAL A 11 34.96 -15.75 9.61
N PHE A 12 36.09 -15.97 8.93
CA PHE A 12 36.26 -15.56 7.52
C PHE A 12 35.32 -16.31 6.56
N LEU A 13 35.08 -17.60 6.79
CA LEU A 13 34.13 -18.39 5.99
C LEU A 13 32.68 -17.94 6.21
N ILE A 14 32.32 -17.60 7.46
CA ILE A 14 30.97 -17.11 7.81
C ILE A 14 30.75 -15.71 7.20
N LEU A 15 31.73 -14.80 7.28
CA LEU A 15 31.62 -13.46 6.68
C LEU A 15 31.57 -13.50 5.14
N GLY A 16 32.28 -14.43 4.51
CA GLY A 16 32.38 -14.54 3.05
C GLY A 16 31.11 -15.02 2.35
N THR A 17 30.19 -15.70 3.04
CA THR A 17 28.98 -16.28 2.43
C THR A 17 27.79 -15.31 2.34
N LEU A 18 27.87 -14.13 2.96
CA LEU A 18 26.76 -13.15 2.96
C LEU A 18 26.59 -12.36 1.64
N ALA A 19 27.48 -12.51 0.66
CA ALA A 19 27.48 -11.69 -0.55
C ALA A 19 26.76 -12.29 -1.77
N ALA A 20 26.16 -13.47 -1.66
CA ALA A 20 25.75 -14.24 -2.84
C ALA A 20 24.23 -14.48 -3.00
N GLN A 21 23.36 -13.50 -2.69
CA GLN A 21 21.97 -13.53 -3.18
C GLN A 21 21.43 -12.12 -3.49
N ALA A 22 21.80 -11.58 -4.65
CA ALA A 22 21.15 -10.41 -5.24
C ALA A 22 21.05 -10.58 -6.77
N ALA A 23 20.33 -11.61 -7.22
CA ALA A 23 19.92 -11.73 -8.62
C ALA A 23 18.76 -12.71 -8.75
N VAL A 24 17.52 -12.21 -8.64
CA VAL A 24 16.40 -12.81 -9.37
C VAL A 24 15.61 -11.69 -10.03
N THR A 25 15.74 -11.68 -11.34
CA THR A 25 15.16 -10.79 -12.33
C THR A 25 13.63 -10.80 -12.29
N GLY A 26 13.02 -9.61 -12.28
CA GLY A 26 11.62 -9.39 -12.64
C GLY A 26 11.52 -8.20 -13.59
N VAL A 27 11.51 -8.47 -14.89
CA VAL A 27 11.23 -7.49 -15.95
C VAL A 27 9.76 -7.09 -15.85
N LEU A 28 9.46 -5.82 -15.58
CA LEU A 28 8.10 -5.29 -15.71
C LEU A 28 7.90 -4.77 -17.14
N PRO A 29 6.95 -5.30 -17.93
CA PRO A 29 6.70 -4.85 -19.29
C PRO A 29 6.12 -3.42 -19.30
N LYS A 30 6.69 -2.60 -20.18
CA LYS A 30 6.26 -1.25 -20.49
C LYS A 30 5.01 -1.31 -21.38
N GLY A 31 3.83 -1.19 -20.78
CA GLY A 31 2.58 -0.96 -21.51
C GLY A 31 2.48 0.49 -21.96
N SER A 32 2.83 0.75 -23.22
CA SER A 32 2.60 2.02 -23.91
C SER A 32 1.19 2.02 -24.49
N GLY A 33 0.37 2.99 -24.07
CA GLY A 33 -0.86 3.38 -24.76
C GLY A 33 -0.83 4.88 -25.03
N THR A 34 -0.34 5.27 -26.21
CA THR A 34 -0.60 6.57 -26.83
C THR A 34 -1.99 6.53 -27.47
N ASP A 35 -2.84 7.55 -27.29
CA ASP A 35 -3.17 8.49 -28.36
C ASP A 35 -4.28 9.49 -27.96
N ARG A 36 -3.99 10.76 -28.31
CA ARG A 36 -4.86 11.91 -28.62
C ARG A 36 -6.01 12.36 -27.72
N GLY A 37 -5.86 13.60 -27.26
CA GLY A 37 -6.96 14.51 -26.94
C GLY A 37 -6.47 15.88 -26.48
N ARG A 38 -5.66 16.59 -27.27
CA ARG A 38 -5.27 17.97 -26.97
C ARG A 38 -6.39 18.91 -27.42
N VAL A 39 -7.30 19.25 -26.51
CA VAL A 39 -8.23 20.39 -26.70
C VAL A 39 -7.59 21.61 -26.02
N PRO A 40 -7.33 22.72 -26.73
CA PRO A 40 -6.76 23.91 -26.14
C PRO A 40 -7.90 24.73 -25.51
N VAL A 41 -8.01 24.75 -24.19
CA VAL A 41 -8.89 25.71 -23.51
C VAL A 41 -8.03 26.89 -23.07
N LYS A 42 -8.12 27.96 -23.85
CA LYS A 42 -7.65 29.30 -23.51
C LYS A 42 -8.68 29.93 -22.57
N GLY A 43 -8.24 30.38 -21.40
CA GLY A 43 -9.04 31.18 -20.48
C GLY A 43 -8.49 31.10 -19.05
N GLN A 44 -7.73 32.12 -18.66
CA GLN A 44 -7.44 32.39 -17.26
C GLN A 44 -8.69 33.03 -16.63
N ASP A 45 -9.17 32.50 -15.51
CA ASP A 45 -9.95 33.27 -14.55
C ASP A 45 -9.59 32.82 -13.11
N PRO A 46 -9.42 33.77 -12.17
CA PRO A 46 -8.84 33.50 -10.86
C PRO A 46 -9.91 33.25 -9.78
N VAL A 47 -9.56 32.38 -8.82
CA VAL A 47 -10.20 32.22 -7.49
C VAL A 47 -11.59 31.57 -7.45
N ARG A 48 -11.68 30.36 -6.88
CA ARG A 48 -12.25 30.12 -5.52
C ARG A 48 -12.21 28.64 -5.14
N GLY A 49 -11.79 28.36 -3.90
CA GLY A 49 -12.03 27.11 -3.20
C GLY A 49 -11.14 25.95 -3.62
N ARG A 50 -10.20 25.56 -2.77
CA ARG A 50 -9.69 24.18 -2.77
C ARG A 50 -10.86 23.30 -2.31
N ASP A 51 -11.63 22.74 -3.23
CA ASP A 51 -12.48 21.61 -2.90
C ASP A 51 -11.57 20.52 -2.32
N PRO A 52 -11.83 20.02 -1.10
CA PRO A 52 -11.08 18.89 -0.61
C PRO A 52 -11.35 17.77 -1.59
N VAL A 53 -10.31 17.23 -2.21
CA VAL A 53 -10.37 15.96 -2.94
C VAL A 53 -10.98 14.97 -1.96
N LYS A 54 -12.29 14.76 -2.06
CA LYS A 54 -13.00 13.80 -1.23
C LYS A 54 -12.48 12.47 -1.72
N ALA A 55 -11.41 12.00 -1.10
CA ALA A 55 -10.92 10.64 -1.25
C ALA A 55 -12.17 9.78 -1.20
N LYS A 56 -12.49 9.10 -2.31
CA LYS A 56 -13.64 8.20 -2.36
C LYS A 56 -13.40 7.20 -1.23
N GLY A 57 -14.04 7.44 -0.09
CA GLY A 57 -14.07 6.50 1.01
C GLY A 57 -14.71 5.21 0.51
N PRO A 58 -14.57 4.12 1.28
CA PRO A 58 -15.23 2.87 0.94
C PRO A 58 -16.72 3.16 0.70
N VAL A 59 -17.22 2.69 -0.45
CA VAL A 59 -18.63 2.86 -0.81
C VAL A 59 -19.44 1.97 0.13
N SER A 60 -20.12 2.62 1.07
CA SER A 60 -20.88 1.98 2.14
C SER A 60 -22.30 1.67 1.65
N THR A 61 -22.56 0.39 1.35
CA THR A 61 -23.86 -0.11 0.85
C THR A 61 -24.61 -0.97 1.86
N LYS A 62 -23.93 -1.55 2.85
CA LYS A 62 -24.57 -2.38 3.89
C LYS A 62 -25.04 -1.54 5.09
N PRO A 63 -26.09 -1.95 5.80
CA PRO A 63 -26.58 -1.24 6.99
C PRO A 63 -25.56 -1.22 8.14
N GLY A 64 -25.72 -0.26 9.04
CA GLY A 64 -24.83 -0.03 10.20
C GLY A 64 -23.63 0.88 9.89
N SER A 65 -22.90 1.27 10.92
CA SER A 65 -21.77 2.21 10.83
C SER A 65 -20.43 1.54 11.12
N CYS A 66 -19.34 2.09 10.57
CA CYS A 66 -18.00 1.63 10.90
C CYS A 66 -17.64 1.96 12.35
N PRO A 67 -16.95 1.06 13.08
CA PRO A 67 -16.49 1.35 14.43
C PRO A 67 -15.42 2.45 14.42
N PRO A 68 -15.32 3.26 15.50
CA PRO A 68 -14.27 4.26 15.63
C PRO A 68 -12.91 3.58 15.79
N ILE A 69 -11.92 4.03 15.01
CA ILE A 69 -10.54 3.56 15.12
C ILE A 69 -9.67 4.72 15.59
N LEU A 70 -9.07 4.55 16.76
CA LEU A 70 -8.26 5.60 17.42
C LEU A 70 -6.76 5.50 17.15
N ILE A 71 -6.32 4.41 16.50
CA ILE A 71 -4.92 4.14 16.19
C ILE A 71 -4.70 4.11 14.67
N GLN A 72 -3.57 4.64 14.20
CA GLN A 72 -3.17 4.58 12.79
C GLN A 72 -1.71 4.16 12.69
N CYS A 73 -1.40 3.29 11.73
CA CYS A 73 -0.03 2.90 11.44
C CYS A 73 0.71 4.02 10.71
N ALA A 74 2.04 4.07 10.88
CA ALA A 74 2.92 5.01 10.21
C ALA A 74 3.31 4.55 8.79
N MET A 75 2.33 4.10 8.00
CA MET A 75 2.52 3.75 6.59
C MET A 75 1.86 4.81 5.71
N LEU A 76 2.61 5.32 4.72
CA LEU A 76 2.08 6.31 3.77
C LEU A 76 0.96 5.72 2.91
N ASN A 77 1.14 4.46 2.46
CA ASN A 77 0.20 3.73 1.61
C ASN A 77 -0.09 2.35 2.24
N PRO A 78 -0.94 2.27 3.27
CA PRO A 78 -1.27 1.00 3.88
C PRO A 78 -2.10 0.14 2.91
N PRO A 79 -1.89 -1.19 2.89
CA PRO A 79 -2.61 -2.08 1.99
C PRO A 79 -4.10 -2.15 2.38
N ASN A 80 -4.97 -2.09 1.37
CA ASN A 80 -6.41 -2.27 1.55
C ASN A 80 -6.79 -3.73 1.30
N ARG A 81 -7.54 -4.33 2.22
CA ARG A 81 -8.06 -5.71 2.08
C ARG A 81 -9.46 -5.75 1.45
N CYS A 82 -10.09 -4.59 1.32
CA CYS A 82 -11.37 -4.37 0.65
C CYS A 82 -11.41 -2.93 0.13
N LEU A 83 -12.24 -2.64 -0.88
CA LEU A 83 -12.54 -1.28 -1.34
C LEU A 83 -14.02 -0.91 -1.17
N SER A 84 -14.89 -1.91 -0.99
CA SER A 84 -16.34 -1.75 -0.88
C SER A 84 -16.94 -2.77 0.08
N ASP A 85 -18.12 -2.47 0.63
CA ASP A 85 -18.84 -3.41 1.51
C ASP A 85 -19.15 -4.74 0.80
N THR A 86 -19.32 -4.74 -0.52
CA THR A 86 -19.63 -5.94 -1.33
C THR A 86 -18.51 -6.96 -1.35
N GLU A 87 -17.26 -6.56 -1.15
CA GLU A 87 -16.11 -7.46 -1.03
C GLU A 87 -16.05 -8.15 0.35
N CYS A 88 -16.76 -7.61 1.33
CA CYS A 88 -16.78 -8.17 2.68
C CYS A 88 -17.84 -9.26 2.82
N PRO A 89 -17.55 -10.36 3.53
CA PRO A 89 -18.51 -11.44 3.75
C PRO A 89 -19.63 -11.01 4.71
N GLY A 90 -20.84 -11.53 4.47
CA GLY A 90 -22.00 -11.34 5.35
C GLY A 90 -22.35 -9.87 5.57
N ALA A 91 -22.64 -9.49 6.81
CA ALA A 91 -22.99 -8.13 7.21
C ALA A 91 -21.79 -7.20 7.43
N ARG A 92 -20.55 -7.69 7.26
CA ARG A 92 -19.34 -6.89 7.52
C ARG A 92 -19.21 -5.78 6.48
N LYS A 93 -18.71 -4.63 6.93
CA LYS A 93 -18.48 -3.42 6.14
C LYS A 93 -17.01 -3.19 5.89
N CYS A 94 -16.67 -2.59 4.75
CA CYS A 94 -15.33 -2.16 4.44
C CYS A 94 -15.05 -0.82 5.11
N CYS A 95 -14.20 -0.84 6.14
CA CYS A 95 -13.98 0.30 7.04
C CYS A 95 -12.51 0.67 7.10
N LYS A 96 -12.22 1.94 7.43
CA LYS A 96 -10.85 2.36 7.78
C LYS A 96 -10.46 1.65 9.08
N GLY A 97 -9.45 0.79 9.00
CA GLY A 97 -8.84 0.11 10.14
C GLY A 97 -7.58 0.84 10.63
N PRO A 98 -6.84 0.22 11.55
CA PRO A 98 -5.56 0.75 12.04
C PRO A 98 -4.51 0.92 10.95
N CYS A 99 -4.57 0.09 9.90
CA CYS A 99 -3.62 0.14 8.80
C CYS A 99 -4.33 -0.26 7.50
N GLY A 100 -4.93 0.71 6.81
CA GLY A 100 -5.68 0.51 5.56
C GLY A 100 -7.14 0.13 5.77
N LEU A 101 -7.81 -0.29 4.70
CA LEU A 101 -9.21 -0.74 4.72
C LEU A 101 -9.33 -2.23 5.08
N ALA A 102 -10.31 -2.57 5.92
CA ALA A 102 -10.57 -3.94 6.34
C ALA A 102 -12.07 -4.18 6.60
N CYS A 103 -12.48 -5.46 6.53
CA CYS A 103 -13.85 -5.87 6.81
C CYS A 103 -14.13 -5.95 8.32
N LEU A 104 -14.87 -4.97 8.84
CA LEU A 104 -15.21 -4.85 10.26
C LEU A 104 -16.70 -5.11 10.50
N GLN A 105 -17.02 -5.48 11.74
CA GLN A 105 -18.42 -5.61 12.17
C GLN A 105 -19.02 -4.20 12.30
N PRO A 106 -20.22 -3.96 11.74
CA PRO A 106 -20.91 -2.68 11.92
C PRO A 106 -21.38 -2.48 13.37
N GLN A 107 -21.55 -1.21 13.76
CA GLN A 107 -22.31 -0.77 14.94
C GLN A 107 -23.72 -0.34 14.56
#